data_AF-W1JAD5-F1
#
_entry.id   AF-W1JAD5-F1
#
_cell.length_a   1.000
_cell.length_b   1.000
_cell.length_c   1.000
_cell.angle_alpha   90.00
_cell.angle_beta   90.00
_cell.angle_gamma   90.00
#
_symmetry.space_group_name_H-M   'P 1'
#
loop_
_entity.id
_entity.type
_entity.pdbx_description
1 polymer ?
#
loop_
_entity_poly.entity_id
_entity_poly.type
_entity_poly.pdbx_seq_one_letter_code
_entity_poly.pdbx_strand_id
1 'polypeptide(L)' 'MVIPLVEAHHFSDKVSRHLFPIVQIKGKNYRLLTTELSNVSESVIGEKITDVIQWPSDIKDKLNLLFWGI' A
#
# COMPACT_ATOMS: atom_id res chain seq x y z
N MET A 1 -4.20 3.54 -12.03
CA MET A 1 -3.40 2.51 -11.34
C MET A 1 -3.51 2.70 -9.84
N VAL A 2 -3.73 1.61 -9.10
CA VAL A 2 -3.94 1.61 -7.65
C VAL A 2 -3.14 0.50 -7.00
N ILE A 3 -2.83 0.67 -5.71
CA ILE A 3 -2.27 -0.37 -4.84
C ILE A 3 -3.33 -0.70 -3.79
N PRO A 4 -3.81 -1.95 -3.70
CA PRO A 4 -4.77 -2.33 -2.68
C PRO A 4 -4.19 -2.21 -1.26
N LEU A 5 -5.06 -1.87 -0.31
CA LEU A 5 -4.74 -1.80 1.12
C LEU A 5 -5.52 -2.87 1.87
N VAL A 6 -4.85 -3.59 2.77
CA VAL A 6 -5.48 -4.59 3.65
C VAL A 6 -5.06 -4.32 5.09
N GLU A 7 -5.97 -4.44 6.06
CA GLU A 7 -5.62 -4.23 7.46
C GLU A 7 -4.48 -5.18 7.88
N ALA A 8 -3.45 -4.63 8.52
CA ALA A 8 -2.20 -5.32 8.79
C ALA A 8 -2.36 -6.55 9.71
N HIS A 9 -3.42 -6.57 10.52
CA HIS A 9 -3.72 -7.68 11.44
C HIS A 9 -4.09 -8.99 10.72
N HIS A 10 -4.43 -8.93 9.42
CA HIS A 10 -4.65 -10.12 8.60
C HIS A 10 -3.35 -10.82 8.17
N PHE A 11 -2.20 -10.21 8.37
CA PHE A 11 -0.91 -10.76 7.99
C PHE A 11 -0.18 -11.32 9.20
N SER A 12 0.53 -12.44 8.99
CA SER A 12 1.50 -12.93 9.96
C SER A 12 2.67 -11.95 10.10
N ASP A 13 3.28 -11.88 11.29
CA ASP A 13 4.50 -11.12 11.55
C ASP A 13 5.69 -11.56 10.68
N LYS A 14 5.63 -12.77 10.11
CA LYS A 14 6.63 -13.30 9.17
C LYS A 14 6.59 -12.64 7.79
N VAL A 15 5.53 -11.88 7.48
CA VAL A 15 5.38 -11.23 6.17
C VAL A 15 6.31 -10.02 6.06
N SER A 16 7.14 -10.04 5.03
CA SER A 16 8.13 -9.00 4.75
C SER A 16 7.49 -7.60 4.73
N ARG A 17 7.95 -6.74 5.64
CA ARG A 17 7.61 -5.31 5.65
C ARG A 17 8.25 -4.53 4.50
N HIS A 18 9.21 -5.14 3.80
CA HIS A 18 9.84 -4.54 2.63
C HIS A 18 8.95 -4.66 1.38
N LEU A 19 8.36 -5.83 1.14
CA LEU A 19 7.43 -6.04 0.02
C LEU A 19 6.02 -5.52 0.33
N PHE A 20 5.62 -5.58 1.60
CA PHE A 20 4.32 -5.12 2.06
C PHE A 20 4.48 -4.03 3.13
N PRO A 21 4.76 -2.78 2.71
CA PRO A 21 4.91 -1.63 3.61
C PRO A 21 3.68 -1.45 4.49
N ILE A 22 3.87 -0.93 5.70
CA ILE A 22 2.78 -0.56 6.60
C ILE A 22 2.58 0.95 6.55
N VAL A 23 1.35 1.40 6.34
CA VAL A 23 0.93 2.80 6.53
C VAL A 23 -0.17 2.85 7.59
N GLN A 24 -0.27 3.99 8.29
CA GLN A 24 -1.28 4.16 9.32
C GLN A 24 -2.37 5.12 8.84
N ILE A 25 -3.58 4.61 8.62
CA ILE A 25 -4.73 5.41 8.18
C ILE A 25 -5.77 5.42 9.29
N LYS A 26 -6.12 6.63 9.77
CA LYS A 26 -7.13 6.82 10.83
C LYS A 26 -6.88 5.92 12.06
N GLY A 27 -5.62 5.80 12.48
CA GLY A 27 -5.21 5.00 13.64
C GLY A 27 -5.08 3.49 13.39
N LYS A 28 -5.46 3.00 12.21
CA LYS A 28 -5.32 1.59 11.82
C LYS A 28 -4.11 1.38 10.91
N ASN A 29 -3.43 0.25 11.11
CA ASN A 29 -2.30 -0.14 10.27
C ASN A 29 -2.82 -0.91 9.04
N TYR A 30 -2.37 -0.50 7.86
CA TYR A 30 -2.68 -1.14 6.58
C TYR A 30 -1.39 -1.57 5.89
N ARG A 31 -1.44 -2.72 5.24
CA ARG A 31 -0.38 -3.22 4.36
C ARG A 31 -0.68 -2.80 2.92
N LEU A 32 0.32 -2.28 2.24
CA LEU A 32 0.27 -2.02 0.80
C LEU A 32 0.58 -3.31 0.07
N LEU A 33 -0.37 -3.81 -0.71
CA LEU A 33 -0.18 -4.95 -1.60
C LEU A 33 0.52 -4.51 -2.89
N THR A 34 1.79 -4.12 -2.78
CA THR A 34 2.57 -3.59 -3.92
C THR A 34 2.64 -4.56 -5.11
N THR A 35 2.59 -5.88 -4.84
CA THR A 35 2.55 -6.94 -5.86
C THR A 35 1.24 -6.98 -6.64
N GLU A 36 0.14 -6.42 -6.09
CA GLU A 36 -1.19 -6.37 -6.70
C GLU A 36 -1.46 -5.01 -7.37
N LEU A 37 -0.39 -4.29 -7.74
CA LEU A 37 -0.49 -3.04 -8.49
C LEU A 37 -1.27 -3.26 -9.78
N SER A 38 -2.42 -2.61 -9.89
CA SER A 38 -3.39 -2.91 -10.94
C SER A 38 -4.13 -1.66 -11.41
N ASN A 39 -4.72 -1.74 -12.60
CA ASN A 39 -5.65 -0.73 -13.07
C ASN A 39 -7.07 -1.12 -12.68
N VAL A 40 -7.87 -0.11 -12.31
CA VAL A 40 -9.29 -0.25 -11.98
C VAL A 40 -10.07 0.73 -12.83
N SER A 41 -11.30 0.35 -13.20
CA SER A 41 -12.24 1.26 -13.86
C SER A 41 -12.61 2.41 -12.94
N GLU A 42 -12.80 3.62 -13.48
CA GLU A 42 -13.30 4.75 -12.68
C GLU A 42 -14.66 4.45 -12.05
N SER A 43 -15.47 3.59 -12.69
CA SER A 43 -16.79 3.18 -12.18
C SER A 43 -16.74 2.43 -10.85
N VAL A 44 -15.57 1.90 -10.44
CA VAL A 44 -15.40 1.21 -9.15
C VAL A 44 -14.68 2.06 -8.10
N ILE A 45 -14.27 3.29 -8.45
CA ILE A 45 -13.64 4.22 -7.52
C ILE A 45 -14.73 4.86 -6.66
N GLY A 46 -14.72 4.54 -5.37
CA GLY A 46 -15.62 5.14 -4.38
C GLY A 46 -15.15 6.52 -3.90
N GLU A 47 -15.72 6.97 -2.79
CA GLU A 47 -15.39 8.25 -2.17
C GLU A 47 -13.94 8.30 -1.66
N LYS A 48 -13.29 9.46 -1.75
CA LYS A 48 -11.99 9.72 -1.10
C LYS A 48 -12.16 9.77 0.41
N ILE A 49 -11.61 8.78 1.11
CA ILE A 49 -11.70 8.68 2.58
C ILE A 49 -10.57 9.42 3.30
N THR A 50 -9.38 9.53 2.67
CA THR A 50 -8.20 10.17 3.24
C THR A 50 -7.17 10.53 2.15
N ASP A 51 -6.08 11.15 2.56
CA ASP A 51 -4.89 11.38 1.74
C ASP A 51 -3.67 10.67 2.33
N VAL A 52 -2.84 10.09 1.47
CA VAL A 52 -1.62 9.36 1.85
C VAL A 52 -0.34 10.15 1.55
N ILE A 53 -0.45 11.45 1.24
CA ILE A 53 0.66 12.41 1.02
C ILE A 53 1.66 12.48 2.20
N GLN A 54 1.36 11.91 3.37
CA GLN A 54 2.32 11.83 4.48
C GLN A 54 3.40 10.74 4.28
N TRP A 55 3.23 9.81 3.33
CA TRP A 55 4.17 8.72 3.07
C TRP A 55 4.71 8.68 1.62
N PRO A 56 5.00 9.81 0.94
CA PRO A 56 5.29 9.80 -0.48
C PRO A 56 6.68 9.20 -0.77
N SER A 57 7.67 9.46 0.10
CA SER A 57 8.99 8.83 0.03
C SER A 57 8.89 7.33 0.30
N ASP A 58 8.20 6.95 1.37
CA ASP A 58 8.10 5.55 1.79
C ASP A 58 7.40 4.70 0.73
N ILE A 59 6.32 5.20 0.12
CA ILE A 59 5.61 4.49 -0.95
C ILE A 59 6.51 4.38 -2.19
N LYS A 60 7.18 5.46 -2.58
CA LYS A 60 8.06 5.49 -3.76
C LYS A 60 9.24 4.53 -3.61
N ASP A 61 9.92 4.54 -2.47
CA ASP A 61 11.08 3.69 -2.22
C ASP A 61 10.70 2.22 -2.21
N LYS A 62 9.50 1.89 -1.72
CA LYS A 62 9.00 0.50 -1.71
C LYS A 62 8.57 0.04 -3.10
N LEU A 63 8.05 0.93 -3.94
CA LEU A 63 7.83 0.64 -5.35
C LEU A 63 9.15 0.45 -6.11
N ASN A 64 10.15 1.29 -5.85
CA ASN A 64 11.48 1.12 -6.44
C ASN A 64 12.09 -0.22 -6.07
N LEU A 65 11.99 -0.61 -4.79
CA LEU A 65 12.45 -1.91 -4.33
C LEU A 65 11.72 -3.07 -5.03
N LEU A 66 10.41 -2.96 -5.26
CA LEU A 66 9.65 -3.99 -5.96
C LEU A 66 10.11 -4.17 -7.41
N PHE A 67 10.27 -3.07 -8.15
CA PHE A 67 10.58 -3.12 -9.58
C PHE A 67 12.07 -3.28 -9.89
N TRP A 68 12.93 -2.70 -9.06
CA TRP A 68 14.36 -2.56 -9.34
C TRP A 68 15.25 -3.24 -8.30
N GLY A 69 14.71 -3.67 -7.16
CA GLY A 69 15.49 -4.34 -6.11
C GLY A 69 16.47 -3.44 -5.36
N ILE A 70 16.39 -2.11 -5.56
CA ILE A 70 17.25 -1.07 -4.98
C ILE A 70 16.43 0.06 -4.35
#